data_AF-A0A914Z0B9-F1
#
_entry.id   AF-A0A914Z0B9-F1
#
_cell.length_a   1.000
_cell.length_b   1.000
_cell.length_c   1.000
_cell.angle_alpha   90.00
_cell.angle_beta   90.00
_cell.angle_gamma   90.00
#
_symmetry.space_group_name_H-M   'P 1'
#
loop_
_entity.id
_entity.type
_entity.pdbx_description
1 polymer ?
#
loop_
_entity_poly.entity_id
_entity_poly.type
_entity_poly.pdbx_seq_one_letter_code
_entity_poly.pdbx_strand_id
1 'polypeptide(L)'
;MDYCEDEKESDTVICAGGVNHGSTPGDSGGPLLVIRQHRWIQYGVSSIANEKPIPGDILSYSNQGIYTKVSSYCDWIEKTTSGEVKCQ
;
A
#
# COMPACT_ATOMS: atom_id res chain seq x y z
N MET A 1 8.11 -13.21 8.79
CA MET A 1 7.44 -13.52 7.51
C MET A 1 7.48 -12.24 6.71
N ASP A 2 8.16 -12.25 5.56
CA ASP A 2 8.19 -11.07 4.70
C ASP A 2 7.19 -11.24 3.57
N TYR A 3 5.96 -10.76 3.80
CA TYR A 3 4.83 -10.94 2.90
C TYR A 3 5.12 -10.48 1.46
N CYS A 4 6.01 -9.50 1.29
CA CYS A 4 6.30 -8.87 0.00
C CYS A 4 7.48 -9.48 -0.77
N GLU A 5 8.26 -10.37 -0.14
CA GLU A 5 9.34 -11.10 -0.84
C GLU A 5 8.78 -12.23 -1.71
N ASP A 6 7.69 -12.87 -1.28
CA ASP A 6 7.10 -14.04 -1.94
C ASP A 6 5.93 -13.69 -2.89
N GLU A 7 5.09 -12.70 -2.56
CA GLU A 7 3.99 -12.22 -3.40
C GLU A 7 3.88 -10.70 -3.37
N LYS A 8 3.98 -10.06 -4.54
CA LYS A 8 3.85 -8.60 -4.66
C LYS A 8 2.42 -8.09 -4.49
N GLU A 9 1.44 -8.97 -4.68
CA GLU A 9 0.01 -8.66 -4.60
C GLU A 9 -0.78 -9.94 -4.33
N SER A 10 -1.83 -9.84 -3.52
CA SER A 10 -2.83 -10.87 -3.30
C SER A 10 -4.24 -10.29 -3.48
N ASP A 11 -5.27 -11.10 -3.19
CA ASP A 11 -6.66 -10.66 -3.29
C ASP A 11 -6.99 -9.47 -2.39
N THR A 12 -6.24 -9.23 -1.30
CA THR A 12 -6.54 -8.15 -0.34
C THR A 12 -5.35 -7.24 -0.03
N VAL A 13 -4.16 -7.58 -0.50
CA VAL A 13 -2.91 -6.89 -0.15
C VAL A 13 -2.12 -6.50 -1.39
N ILE A 14 -1.49 -5.34 -1.33
CA ILE A 14 -0.50 -4.87 -2.31
C ILE A 14 0.77 -4.51 -1.56
N CYS A 15 1.92 -4.89 -2.13
CA CYS A 15 3.22 -4.45 -1.67
C CYS A 15 3.74 -3.32 -2.55
N ALA A 16 4.18 -2.23 -1.94
CA ALA A 16 4.81 -1.11 -2.65
C ALA A 16 5.91 -0.46 -1.81
N GLY A 17 6.86 0.19 -2.48
CA GLY A 17 8.04 0.76 -1.84
C GLY A 17 9.33 0.22 -2.46
N GLY A 18 10.44 0.51 -1.81
CA GLY A 18 11.78 0.23 -2.28
C GLY A 18 12.83 0.78 -1.32
N VAL A 19 14.06 0.90 -1.82
CA VAL A 19 15.17 1.45 -1.05
C VAL A 19 14.86 2.91 -0.69
N ASN A 20 14.82 3.21 0.60
CA ASN A 20 14.53 4.53 1.17
C ASN A 20 13.17 5.13 0.75
N HIS A 21 12.26 4.30 0.24
CA HIS A 21 10.93 4.70 -0.22
C HIS A 21 9.88 3.72 0.25
N GLY A 22 8.83 4.20 0.92
CA GLY A 22 7.65 3.42 1.25
C GLY A 22 7.06 3.88 2.57
N SER A 23 6.32 2.99 3.24
CA SER A 23 5.64 3.33 4.49
C SER A 23 6.57 3.22 5.68
N THR A 24 6.40 4.12 6.64
CA THR A 24 7.06 4.09 7.94
C THR A 24 6.01 3.98 9.06
N PRO A 25 6.41 3.64 10.30
CA PRO A 25 5.51 3.72 11.44
C PRO A 25 4.90 5.12 11.60
N GLY A 26 3.57 5.20 11.61
CA GLY A 26 2.83 6.47 11.66
C GLY A 26 2.11 6.82 10.36
N ASP A 27 2.49 6.20 9.23
CA ASP A 27 1.80 6.37 7.94
C ASP A 27 0.56 5.45 7.80
N SER A 28 0.36 4.52 8.75
CA SER A 28 -0.76 3.58 8.75
C SER A 28 -2.11 4.31 8.62
N GLY A 29 -2.95 3.82 7.72
CA GLY A 29 -4.23 4.46 7.34
C GLY A 29 -4.12 5.48 6.20
N GLY A 30 -2.91 5.92 5.84
CA GLY A 30 -2.67 6.83 4.72
C GLY A 30 -2.90 6.19 3.33
N PRO A 31 -3.12 7.00 2.28
CA PRO A 31 -3.39 6.48 0.95
C PRO A 31 -2.12 6.08 0.18
N LEU A 32 -2.15 4.94 -0.50
CA LEU A 32 -1.24 4.64 -1.61
C LEU A 32 -1.84 5.20 -2.90
N LEU A 33 -1.19 6.20 -3.50
CA LEU A 33 -1.70 6.91 -4.67
C LEU A 33 -0.97 6.50 -5.95
N VAL A 34 -1.73 6.35 -7.03
CA VAL A 34 -1.19 6.16 -8.39
C VAL A 34 -1.75 7.22 -9.33
N ILE A 35 -0.95 7.65 -10.31
CA ILE A 35 -1.43 8.51 -11.40
C ILE A 35 -1.88 7.62 -12.56
N ARG A 36 -3.13 7.79 -12.98
CA ARG A 36 -3.70 7.20 -14.19
C ARG A 36 -4.50 8.25 -14.92
N GLN A 37 -4.26 8.41 -16.22
CA GLN A 37 -4.97 9.39 -17.06
C GLN A 37 -5.01 10.80 -16.44
N HIS A 38 -3.89 11.27 -15.88
CA HIS A 38 -3.75 12.57 -15.21
C HIS A 38 -4.61 12.75 -13.94
N ARG A 39 -5.10 11.66 -13.34
CA ARG A 39 -5.85 11.67 -12.08
C ARG A 39 -5.12 10.86 -11.02
N TRP A 40 -5.15 11.35 -9.79
CA TRP A 40 -4.73 10.60 -8.62
C TRP A 40 -5.82 9.60 -8.25
N ILE A 41 -5.43 8.33 -8.11
CA ILE A 41 -6.31 7.24 -7.70
C ILE A 41 -5.73 6.64 -6.44
N GLN A 42 -6.56 6.47 -5.41
CA GLN A 42 -6.18 5.73 -4.22
C GLN A 42 -6.27 4.23 -4.52
N TYR A 43 -5.12 3.60 -4.62
CA TYR A 43 -4.98 2.18 -4.97
C TYR A 43 -4.93 1.28 -3.73
N GLY A 44 -4.40 1.82 -2.63
CA GLY A 44 -4.28 1.09 -1.37
C GLY A 44 -4.42 1.98 -0.13
N VAL A 45 -4.48 1.34 1.03
CA VAL A 45 -4.42 1.97 2.36
C VAL A 45 -3.22 1.39 3.10
N SER A 46 -2.32 2.23 3.61
CA SER A 46 -1.14 1.77 4.34
C SER A 46 -1.54 0.99 5.58
N SER A 47 -0.91 -0.17 5.79
CA SER A 47 -1.16 -1.03 6.94
C SER A 47 0.11 -1.24 7.74
N ILE A 48 1.06 -2.01 7.21
CA ILE A 48 2.28 -2.42 7.90
C ILE A 48 3.49 -1.88 7.14
N ALA A 49 4.45 -1.35 7.89
CA ALA A 49 5.77 -0.98 7.39
C ALA A 49 6.76 -2.12 7.66
N ASN A 50 7.40 -2.65 6.61
CA ASN A 50 8.51 -3.60 6.73
C ASN A 50 9.81 -2.86 6.45
N GLU A 51 10.40 -2.29 7.49
CA GLU A 51 11.73 -1.68 7.43
C GLU A 51 12.81 -2.73 7.70
N LYS A 52 13.72 -2.90 6.75
CA LYS A 52 14.87 -3.81 6.87
C LYS A 52 16.17 -3.08 6.49
N PRO A 53 17.24 -3.18 7.30
CA PRO A 53 18.56 -2.69 6.90
C PRO A 53 19.04 -3.38 5.63
N ILE A 54 19.70 -2.64 4.73
CA ILE A 54 20.31 -3.23 3.53
C ILE A 54 21.73 -3.72 3.88
N PRO A 55 22.04 -5.03 3.71
CA PRO A 55 23.37 -5.53 4.02
C PRO A 55 24.45 -4.82 3.19
N GLY A 56 25.46 -4.28 3.86
CA GLY A 56 26.56 -3.54 3.21
C GLY A 56 26.29 -2.05 2.97
N ASP A 57 25.09 -1.55 3.27
CA ASP A 57 24.75 -0.13 3.24
C ASP A 57 24.05 0.29 4.53
N ILE A 58 24.83 0.84 5.46
CA ILE A 58 24.35 1.26 6.79
C ILE A 58 23.45 2.51 6.76
N LEU A 59 23.36 3.20 5.62
CA LEU A 59 22.58 4.43 5.47
C LEU A 59 21.25 4.18 4.77
N SER A 60 21.01 2.98 4.23
CA SER A 60 19.83 2.66 3.45
C SER A 60 19.00 1.54 4.07
N TYR A 61 17.68 1.68 3.95
CA TYR A 61 16.70 0.69 4.40
C TYR A 61 15.79 0.30 3.24
N SER A 62 15.43 -0.98 3.17
CA SER A 62 14.29 -1.42 2.38
C SER A 62 13.04 -1.11 3.19
N ASN A 63 12.19 -0.19 2.70
CA ASN A 63 10.96 0.22 3.36
C ASN A 63 9.76 -0.25 2.52
N GLN A 64 9.61 -1.56 2.32
CA GLN A 64 8.42 -2.04 1.62
C GLN A 64 7.21 -1.95 2.55
N GLY A 65 6.20 -1.20 2.10
CA GLY A 65 4.91 -1.10 2.76
C GLY A 65 3.99 -2.21 2.27
N ILE A 66 3.22 -2.74 3.21
CA ILE A 66 2.08 -3.61 2.97
C ILE A 66 0.83 -2.74 3.04
N TYR A 67 0.05 -2.75 1.97
CA TYR A 67 -1.14 -1.93 1.80
C TYR A 67 -2.38 -2.81 1.62
N THR A 68 -3.50 -2.44 2.22
CA THR A 68 -4.80 -3.03 1.89
C THR A 68 -5.20 -2.59 0.49
N LYS A 69 -5.56 -3.54 -0.38
CA LYS A 69 -6.03 -3.29 -1.74
C LYS A 69 -7.45 -2.73 -1.74
N VAL A 70 -7.61 -1.45 -2.11
CA VAL A 70 -8.91 -0.76 -2.05
C VAL A 70 -9.95 -1.45 -2.92
N SER A 71 -9.55 -1.92 -4.11
CA SER A 71 -10.49 -2.54 -5.05
C SER A 71 -11.16 -3.80 -4.50
N SER A 72 -10.53 -4.46 -3.52
CA SER A 72 -11.04 -5.68 -2.91
C SER A 72 -12.18 -5.44 -1.92
N TYR A 73 -12.41 -4.18 -1.55
CA TYR A 73 -13.42 -3.76 -0.59
C TYR A 73 -14.45 -2.79 -1.20
N CYS A 74 -14.52 -2.68 -2.53
CA CYS A 74 -15.42 -1.76 -3.23
C CYS A 74 -16.88 -1.90 -2.78
N ASP A 75 -17.40 -3.12 -2.69
CA ASP A 75 -18.77 -3.38 -2.26
C ASP A 75 -19.04 -2.85 -0.85
N TRP A 76 -18.08 -3.04 0.06
CA TRP A 76 -18.18 -2.53 1.42
C TRP A 76 -18.09 -1.00 1.48
N ILE A 77 -17.19 -0.39 0.68
CA ILE A 77 -17.03 1.07 0.60
C ILE A 77 -18.32 1.70 0.04
N GLU A 78 -18.82 1.21 -1.08
CA GLU A 78 -20.03 1.71 -1.72
C GLU A 78 -21.23 1.58 -0.76
N LYS A 79 -21.40 0.43 -0.11
CA LYS A 79 -22.45 0.23 0.89
C LYS A 79 -22.32 1.18 2.08
N THR A 80 -21.12 1.30 2.65
CA THR A 80 -20.86 2.14 3.85
C THR A 80 -21.07 3.62 3.56
N THR A 81 -20.74 4.04 2.34
CA THR A 81 -20.89 5.43 1.89
C THR A 81 -22.26 5.70 1.24
N SER A 82 -23.21 4.76 1.32
CA SER A 82 -24.54 4.89 0.70
C SER A 82 -24.50 5.25 -0.79
N GLY A 83 -23.51 4.72 -1.52
CA GLY A 83 -23.32 4.95 -2.95
C GLY A 83 -22.57 6.23 -3.33
N GLU A 84 -22.09 7.01 -2.36
CA GLU A 84 -21.30 8.24 -2.62
C GLU A 84 -19.96 7.93 -3.30
N VAL A 85 -19.30 6.84 -2.89
CA VAL A 85 -18.05 6.38 -3.49
C VAL A 85 -18.30 5.11 -4.28
N LYS A 86 -17.94 5.15 -5.57
CA LYS A 86 -17.95 3.99 -6.46
C LYS A 86 -16.55 3.76 -7.00
N CYS A 87 -16.10 2.51 -6.94
CA CYS A 87 -14.86 2.12 -7.60
C CYS A 87 -14.99 2.32 -9.12
N GLN A 88 -13.88 2.73 -9.74
CA GLN A 88 -13.79 3.05 -11.17
C GLN A 88 -13.01 1.97 -11.92
#